data_AF-K2DCY5-F1
#
_entry.id   AF-K2DCY5-F1
#
_cell.length_a   1.000
_cell.length_b   1.000
_cell.length_c   1.000
_cell.angle_alpha   90.00
_cell.angle_beta   90.00
_cell.angle_gamma   90.00
#
_symmetry.space_group_name_H-M   'P 1'
#
loop_
_entity.id
_entity.type
_entity.pdbx_description
1 polymer ?
#
loop_
_entity_poly.entity_id
_entity_poly.type
_entity_poly.pdbx_seq_one_letter_code
_entity_poly.pdbx_strand_id
1 'polypeptide(L)'
;MIRTITQTITQKVEKKYRFAIHALFYAAFLFLHSSGFIPLESFGLYFAILLVTSFSVILVHYPNVTYRNIFMAVLLPMNLALGGTLALLLFPNISLVFKLSAIIAFSFLDYIILLINNVFLVIEDREEVIPLYRVAVTWSLILQIIVLIPLVASIYKFNVNSFYHATAVAVLAFFYSLYQIWVTRY
;
A
#
# COMPACT_ATOMS: atom_id res chain seq x y z
N MET A 1 23.21 8.17 -20.83
CA MET A 1 22.24 9.02 -21.56
C MET A 1 20.79 8.79 -21.08
N ILE A 2 20.31 7.54 -20.98
CA ILE A 2 18.96 7.23 -20.46
C ILE A 2 18.79 7.74 -19.01
N ARG A 3 19.76 7.47 -18.12
CA ARG A 3 19.78 7.97 -16.72
C ARG A 3 19.57 9.49 -16.60
N THR A 4 20.14 10.26 -17.53
CA THR A 4 20.15 11.73 -17.48
C THR A 4 18.79 12.30 -17.85
N ILE A 5 18.11 11.73 -18.85
CA ILE A 5 16.77 12.14 -19.30
C ILE A 5 15.72 11.78 -18.24
N THR A 6 15.83 10.58 -17.64
CA THR A 6 14.91 10.19 -16.56
C THR A 6 15.06 11.12 -15.36
N GLN A 7 16.29 11.55 -15.01
CA GLN A 7 16.54 12.52 -13.93
C GLN A 7 15.97 13.92 -14.21
N THR A 8 16.02 14.41 -15.45
CA THR A 8 15.49 15.74 -15.79
C THR A 8 13.95 15.78 -15.82
N ILE A 9 13.31 14.70 -16.28
CA ILE A 9 11.84 14.60 -16.30
C ILE A 9 11.31 14.35 -14.88
N THR A 10 12.02 13.55 -14.08
CA THR A 10 11.63 13.29 -12.69
C THR A 10 11.80 14.52 -11.80
N GLN A 11 12.86 15.32 -11.93
CA GLN A 11 13.01 16.52 -11.08
C GLN A 11 11.95 17.60 -11.29
N LYS A 12 11.26 17.65 -12.45
CA LYS A 12 10.25 18.68 -12.74
C LYS A 12 8.90 18.45 -12.03
N VAL A 13 8.60 17.21 -11.64
CA VAL A 13 7.33 16.88 -10.96
C VAL A 13 7.62 16.67 -9.48
N GLU A 14 7.07 17.54 -8.62
CA GLU A 14 7.18 17.37 -7.18
C GLU A 14 6.64 15.99 -6.77
N LYS A 15 7.36 15.29 -5.87
CA LYS A 15 7.05 13.91 -5.45
C LYS A 15 5.59 13.72 -5.03
N LYS A 16 4.99 14.74 -4.39
CA LYS A 16 3.58 14.76 -3.99
C LYS A 16 2.61 14.47 -5.15
N TYR A 17 2.89 14.98 -6.35
CA TYR A 17 2.04 14.73 -7.52
C TYR A 17 2.21 13.30 -8.04
N ARG A 18 3.39 12.70 -7.91
CA ARG A 18 3.58 11.28 -8.27
C ARG A 18 2.80 10.36 -7.34
N PHE A 19 2.78 10.66 -6.04
CA PHE A 19 1.95 9.93 -5.07
C PHE A 19 0.46 10.09 -5.40
N ALA A 20 0.02 11.29 -5.79
CA ALA A 20 -1.36 11.51 -6.19
C ALA A 20 -1.73 10.74 -7.47
N ILE A 21 -0.82 10.68 -8.47
CA ILE A 21 -1.01 9.87 -9.68
C ILE A 21 -1.11 8.37 -9.33
N HIS A 22 -0.26 7.89 -8.41
CA HIS A 22 -0.33 6.51 -7.92
C HIS A 22 -1.68 6.20 -7.27
N ALA A 23 -2.15 7.07 -6.38
CA ALA A 23 -3.43 6.93 -5.70
C ALA A 23 -4.61 6.93 -6.68
N LEU A 24 -4.55 7.76 -7.73
CA LEU A 24 -5.54 7.78 -8.81
C LEU A 24 -5.50 6.49 -9.65
N PHE A 25 -4.30 6.00 -9.97
CA PHE A 25 -4.13 4.71 -10.65
C PHE A 25 -4.74 3.57 -9.80
N TYR A 26 -4.48 3.57 -8.50
CA TYR A 26 -5.07 2.61 -7.58
C TYR A 26 -6.60 2.74 -7.47
N ALA A 27 -7.14 3.97 -7.48
CA ALA A 27 -8.60 4.19 -7.54
C ALA A 27 -9.22 3.61 -8.80
N ALA A 28 -8.61 3.89 -9.97
CA ALA A 28 -9.06 3.37 -11.24
C ALA A 28 -9.04 1.84 -11.25
N PHE A 29 -8.00 1.24 -10.67
CA PHE A 29 -7.90 -0.19 -10.53
C PHE A 29 -9.03 -0.78 -9.67
N LEU A 30 -9.27 -0.24 -8.48
CA LEU A 30 -10.35 -0.70 -7.60
C LEU A 30 -11.73 -0.50 -8.24
N PHE A 31 -11.93 0.57 -9.00
CA PHE A 31 -13.15 0.81 -9.76
C PHE A 31 -13.38 -0.25 -10.84
N LEU A 32 -12.37 -0.51 -11.68
CA LEU A 32 -12.45 -1.54 -12.72
C LEU A 32 -12.74 -2.92 -12.14
N HIS A 33 -12.10 -3.25 -11.02
CA HIS A 33 -12.39 -4.48 -10.28
C HIS A 33 -13.83 -4.50 -9.75
N SER A 34 -14.27 -3.45 -9.07
CA SER A 34 -15.61 -3.37 -8.48
C SER A 34 -16.74 -3.39 -9.53
N SER A 35 -16.46 -2.95 -10.75
CA SER A 35 -17.40 -2.98 -11.87
C SER A 35 -17.43 -4.34 -12.60
N GLY A 36 -16.59 -5.29 -12.20
CA GLY A 36 -16.54 -6.64 -12.80
C GLY A 36 -15.72 -6.74 -14.09
N PHE A 37 -15.03 -5.68 -14.51
CA PHE A 37 -14.14 -5.75 -15.67
C PHE A 37 -12.90 -6.62 -15.40
N ILE A 38 -12.49 -6.71 -14.13
CA ILE A 38 -11.39 -7.58 -13.67
C ILE A 38 -11.99 -8.61 -12.71
N PRO A 39 -12.39 -9.79 -13.21
CA PRO A 39 -12.91 -10.87 -12.37
C PRO A 39 -11.76 -11.49 -11.56
N LEU A 40 -11.56 -11.04 -10.32
CA LEU A 40 -10.55 -11.59 -9.40
C LEU A 40 -10.98 -12.92 -8.79
N GLU A 41 -11.46 -13.85 -9.62
CA GLU A 41 -11.78 -15.22 -9.20
C GLU A 41 -10.52 -16.11 -9.20
N SER A 42 -9.51 -15.73 -10.00
CA SER A 42 -8.24 -16.45 -10.10
C SER A 42 -7.23 -15.95 -9.08
N PHE A 43 -6.65 -16.87 -8.30
CA PHE A 43 -5.48 -16.64 -7.44
C PHE A 43 -4.33 -15.93 -8.17
N GLY A 44 -4.15 -16.19 -9.47
CA GLY A 44 -3.10 -15.54 -10.26
C GLY A 44 -3.28 -14.03 -10.41
N LEU A 45 -4.52 -13.55 -10.46
CA LEU A 45 -4.79 -12.11 -10.57
C LEU A 45 -4.51 -11.36 -9.27
N TYR A 46 -4.73 -11.98 -8.10
CA TYR A 46 -4.29 -11.41 -6.82
C TYR A 46 -2.78 -11.23 -6.76
N PHE A 47 -2.03 -12.23 -7.23
CA PHE A 47 -0.58 -12.13 -7.29
C PHE A 47 -0.11 -11.07 -8.29
N ALA A 48 -0.80 -10.94 -9.43
CA ALA A 48 -0.51 -9.89 -10.41
C ALA A 48 -0.72 -8.49 -9.81
N ILE A 49 -1.79 -8.26 -9.03
CA ILE A 49 -2.02 -6.99 -8.33
C ILE A 49 -0.89 -6.67 -7.39
N LEU A 50 -0.48 -7.65 -6.58
CA LEU A 50 0.62 -7.49 -5.66
C LEU A 50 1.91 -7.06 -6.37
N LEU A 51 2.24 -7.70 -7.51
CA LEU A 51 3.39 -7.33 -8.30
C LEU A 51 3.27 -5.93 -8.92
N VAL A 52 2.11 -5.60 -9.48
CA VAL A 52 1.86 -4.27 -10.10
C VAL A 52 1.95 -3.17 -9.06
N THR A 53 1.29 -3.32 -7.90
CA THR A 53 1.38 -2.36 -6.80
C THR A 53 2.80 -2.23 -6.30
N SER A 54 3.51 -3.35 -6.11
CA SER A 54 4.92 -3.33 -5.67
C SER A 54 5.81 -2.54 -6.62
N PHE A 55 5.71 -2.83 -7.92
CA PHE A 55 6.50 -2.16 -8.94
C PHE A 55 6.16 -0.67 -9.03
N SER A 56 4.87 -0.34 -8.96
CA SER A 56 4.37 1.04 -8.99
C SER A 56 4.90 1.87 -7.82
N VAL A 57 4.93 1.31 -6.61
CA VAL A 57 5.50 1.96 -5.42
C VAL A 57 7.00 2.24 -5.59
N ILE A 58 7.75 1.27 -6.12
CA ILE A 58 9.20 1.42 -6.38
C ILE A 58 9.45 2.56 -7.38
N LEU A 59 8.68 2.62 -8.46
CA LEU A 59 8.80 3.69 -9.47
C LEU A 59 8.54 5.07 -8.88
N VAL A 60 7.53 5.17 -8.02
CA VAL A 60 7.07 6.45 -7.47
C VAL A 60 8.01 6.99 -6.40
N HIS A 61 8.64 6.11 -5.61
CA HIS A 61 9.63 6.49 -4.61
C HIS A 61 11.07 6.61 -5.14
N TYR A 62 11.34 6.24 -6.39
CA TYR A 62 12.66 6.41 -7.00
C TYR A 62 13.11 7.89 -6.96
N PRO A 63 14.35 8.20 -6.51
CA PRO A 63 15.48 7.29 -6.27
C PRO A 63 15.68 6.81 -4.81
N ASN A 64 14.78 7.13 -3.88
CA ASN A 64 14.99 6.90 -2.44
C ASN A 64 14.87 5.43 -2.00
N VAL A 65 14.46 4.54 -2.90
CA VAL A 65 14.32 3.11 -2.63
C VAL A 65 15.61 2.39 -3.01
N THR A 66 16.20 1.71 -2.04
CA THR A 66 17.38 0.87 -2.18
C THR A 66 17.02 -0.60 -1.98
N TYR A 67 17.88 -1.52 -2.41
CA TYR A 67 17.65 -2.97 -2.27
C TYR A 67 17.39 -3.42 -0.82
N ARG A 68 17.81 -2.64 0.18
CA ARG A 68 17.63 -2.95 1.60
C ARG A 68 16.23 -2.61 2.12
N ASN A 69 15.58 -1.60 1.53
CA ASN A 69 14.32 -1.06 2.05
C ASN A 69 13.12 -1.27 1.11
N ILE A 70 13.32 -1.85 -0.08
CA ILE A 70 12.22 -2.21 -1.02
C ILE A 70 11.10 -2.94 -0.30
N PHE A 71 11.45 -3.97 0.48
CA PHE A 71 10.47 -4.80 1.16
C PHE A 71 9.59 -3.96 2.12
N MET A 72 10.22 -3.10 2.91
CA MET A 72 9.51 -2.25 3.89
C MET A 72 8.70 -1.15 3.20
N ALA A 73 9.23 -0.54 2.14
CA ALA A 73 8.54 0.52 1.38
C ALA A 73 7.23 0.03 0.74
N VAL A 74 7.21 -1.24 0.33
CA VAL A 74 6.13 -1.83 -0.44
C VAL A 74 5.08 -2.53 0.44
N LEU A 75 5.46 -2.94 1.66
CA LEU A 75 4.63 -3.77 2.54
C LEU A 75 3.24 -3.18 2.82
N LEU A 76 3.20 -1.93 3.27
CA LEU A 76 1.95 -1.28 3.67
C LEU A 76 1.04 -0.98 2.45
N PRO A 77 1.55 -0.43 1.32
CA PRO A 77 0.77 -0.33 0.08
C PRO A 77 0.23 -1.67 -0.44
N MET A 78 1.01 -2.76 -0.38
CA MET A 78 0.54 -4.09 -0.80
C MET A 78 -0.63 -4.57 0.06
N ASN A 79 -0.52 -4.43 1.37
CA ASN A 79 -1.58 -4.86 2.29
C ASN A 79 -2.85 -4.02 2.12
N LEU A 80 -2.71 -2.72 1.80
CA LEU A 80 -3.83 -1.87 1.43
C LEU A 80 -4.47 -2.35 0.10
N ALA A 81 -3.65 -2.68 -0.90
CA ALA A 81 -4.13 -3.22 -2.18
C ALA A 81 -4.92 -4.52 -2.01
N LEU A 82 -4.41 -5.46 -1.22
CA LEU A 82 -5.13 -6.68 -0.89
C LEU A 82 -6.40 -6.41 -0.08
N GLY A 83 -6.31 -5.58 0.95
CA GLY A 83 -7.45 -5.27 1.82
C GLY A 83 -8.58 -4.61 1.05
N GLY A 84 -8.27 -3.63 0.19
CA GLY A 84 -9.26 -2.92 -0.62
C GLY A 84 -9.91 -3.81 -1.68
N THR A 85 -9.11 -4.63 -2.37
CA THR A 85 -9.64 -5.56 -3.39
C THR A 85 -10.52 -6.64 -2.78
N LEU A 86 -10.06 -7.28 -1.71
CA LEU A 86 -10.85 -8.29 -1.01
C LEU A 86 -12.12 -7.71 -0.37
N ALA A 87 -12.05 -6.51 0.21
CA ALA A 87 -13.23 -5.86 0.76
C ALA A 87 -14.28 -5.55 -0.32
N LEU A 88 -13.89 -5.08 -1.50
CA LEU A 88 -14.84 -4.83 -2.59
C LEU A 88 -15.39 -6.12 -3.21
N LEU A 89 -14.59 -7.17 -3.30
CA LEU A 89 -15.03 -8.47 -3.81
C LEU A 89 -16.04 -9.12 -2.84
N LEU A 90 -15.68 -9.20 -1.57
CA LEU A 90 -16.43 -10.00 -0.60
C LEU A 90 -17.71 -9.30 -0.16
N PHE A 91 -17.85 -7.99 -0.36
CA PHE A 91 -19.07 -7.25 -0.06
C PHE A 91 -19.74 -6.71 -1.34
N PRO A 92 -20.23 -7.60 -2.24
CA PRO A 92 -20.74 -7.20 -3.55
C PRO A 92 -22.05 -6.42 -3.50
N ASN A 93 -22.85 -6.62 -2.44
CA ASN A 93 -24.19 -6.05 -2.26
C ASN A 93 -24.19 -4.61 -1.69
N ILE A 94 -23.03 -3.97 -1.61
CA ILE A 94 -22.93 -2.58 -1.19
C ILE A 94 -23.46 -1.65 -2.29
N SER A 95 -24.18 -0.59 -1.92
CA SER A 95 -24.69 0.39 -2.89
C SER A 95 -23.54 1.05 -3.67
N LEU A 96 -23.81 1.52 -4.89
CA LEU A 96 -22.81 2.18 -5.73
C LEU A 96 -22.14 3.36 -5.00
N VAL A 97 -22.92 4.14 -4.24
CA VAL A 97 -22.42 5.29 -3.48
C VAL A 97 -21.39 4.85 -2.43
N PHE A 98 -21.68 3.77 -1.69
CA PHE A 98 -20.75 3.23 -0.70
C PHE A 98 -19.52 2.58 -1.35
N LYS A 99 -19.65 1.96 -2.52
CA LYS A 99 -18.48 1.42 -3.27
C LYS A 99 -17.55 2.55 -3.70
N LEU A 100 -18.08 3.63 -4.28
CA LEU A 100 -17.29 4.78 -4.70
C LEU A 100 -16.64 5.50 -3.51
N SER A 101 -17.35 5.66 -2.39
CA SER A 101 -16.76 6.25 -1.19
C SER A 101 -15.64 5.38 -0.60
N ALA A 102 -15.80 4.06 -0.61
CA ALA A 102 -14.74 3.12 -0.22
C ALA A 102 -13.51 3.24 -1.13
N ILE A 103 -13.69 3.28 -2.46
CA ILE A 103 -12.59 3.46 -3.41
C ILE A 103 -11.83 4.77 -3.13
N ILE A 104 -12.55 5.87 -2.94
CA ILE A 104 -11.94 7.16 -2.59
C ILE A 104 -11.17 7.06 -1.28
N ALA A 105 -11.74 6.41 -0.25
CA ALA A 105 -11.08 6.24 1.04
C ALA A 105 -9.80 5.39 0.93
N PHE A 106 -9.84 4.26 0.23
CA PHE A 106 -8.67 3.42 0.00
C PHE A 106 -7.58 4.15 -0.79
N SER A 107 -7.93 4.89 -1.84
CA SER A 107 -6.96 5.67 -2.60
C SER A 107 -6.38 6.85 -1.82
N PHE A 108 -7.18 7.49 -0.97
CA PHE A 108 -6.67 8.52 -0.08
C PHE A 108 -5.70 7.95 0.96
N LEU A 109 -6.00 6.77 1.52
CA LEU A 109 -5.08 6.06 2.41
C LEU A 109 -3.77 5.69 1.69
N ASP A 110 -3.85 5.21 0.45
CA ASP A 110 -2.66 4.92 -0.37
C ASP A 110 -1.75 6.15 -0.51
N TYR A 111 -2.34 7.30 -0.85
CA TYR A 111 -1.62 8.56 -0.92
C TYR A 111 -0.91 8.92 0.41
N ILE A 112 -1.61 8.82 1.54
CA ILE A 112 -1.04 9.13 2.86
C ILE A 112 0.10 8.15 3.20
N ILE A 113 -0.09 6.85 2.92
CA ILE A 113 0.94 5.83 3.15
C ILE A 113 2.21 6.17 2.37
N LEU A 114 2.09 6.55 1.10
CA LEU A 114 3.24 6.94 0.29
C LEU A 114 3.94 8.20 0.84
N LEU A 115 3.19 9.19 1.34
CA LEU A 115 3.78 10.36 1.97
C LEU A 115 4.61 10.00 3.21
N ILE A 116 4.07 9.15 4.08
CA ILE A 116 4.74 8.73 5.32
C ILE A 116 5.92 7.80 5.02
N ASN A 117 5.78 6.85 4.10
CA ASN A 117 6.89 6.02 3.67
C ASN A 117 8.03 6.86 3.11
N ASN A 118 7.74 7.94 2.38
CA ASN A 118 8.77 8.84 1.90
C ASN A 118 9.54 9.53 3.04
N VAL A 119 8.91 9.81 4.19
CA VAL A 119 9.61 10.35 5.36
C VAL A 119 10.67 9.35 5.86
N PHE A 120 10.28 8.09 6.05
CA PHE A 120 11.20 7.05 6.51
C PHE A 120 12.34 6.80 5.52
N LEU A 121 12.01 6.74 4.22
CA LEU A 121 13.01 6.57 3.17
C LEU A 121 14.00 7.74 3.07
N VAL A 122 13.57 8.97 3.34
CA VAL A 122 14.47 10.14 3.37
C VAL A 122 15.41 10.08 4.57
N ILE A 123 14.95 9.62 5.73
CA ILE A 123 15.77 9.49 6.94
C ILE A 123 16.80 8.36 6.77
N GLU A 124 16.40 7.23 6.19
CA GLU A 124 17.31 6.12 5.93
C GLU A 124 18.41 6.48 4.92
N ASP A 125 18.10 7.33 3.93
CA ASP A 125 19.07 7.80 2.92
C ASP A 125 20.02 8.88 3.47
N ARG A 126 19.54 9.73 4.38
CA ARG A 126 20.33 10.84 4.95
C ARG A 126 20.99 10.52 6.28
N GLU A 127 20.58 9.44 6.95
CA GLU A 127 20.96 9.06 8.31
C GLU A 127 20.74 10.18 9.36
N GLU A 128 19.87 11.15 9.05
CA GLU A 128 19.57 12.31 9.88
C GLU A 128 18.08 12.35 10.25
N VAL A 129 17.79 12.47 11.55
CA VAL A 129 16.42 12.55 12.07
C VAL A 129 15.85 13.94 11.80
N ILE A 130 14.83 14.00 10.94
CA ILE A 130 14.06 15.23 10.71
C ILE A 130 12.95 15.39 11.77
N PRO A 131 12.55 16.62 12.15
CA PRO A 131 11.52 16.84 13.18
C PRO A 131 10.19 16.13 12.89
N LEU A 132 9.86 15.94 11.62
CA LEU A 132 8.63 15.28 11.17
C LEU A 132 8.59 13.78 11.50
N TYR A 133 9.73 13.16 11.80
CA TYR A 133 9.85 11.72 12.01
C TYR A 133 8.94 11.19 13.13
N ARG A 134 8.94 11.84 14.30
CA ARG A 134 8.11 11.41 15.43
C ARG A 134 6.63 11.38 15.07
N VAL A 135 6.18 12.38 14.31
CA VAL A 135 4.80 12.48 13.83
C VAL A 135 4.53 11.36 12.82
N ALA A 136 5.46 11.11 11.89
CA ALA A 136 5.35 10.04 10.92
C ALA A 136 5.28 8.64 11.57
N VAL A 137 6.05 8.36 12.62
CA VAL A 137 6.00 7.09 13.37
C VAL A 137 4.61 6.85 13.94
N THR A 138 4.02 7.84 14.61
CA THR A 138 2.67 7.74 15.18
C THR A 138 1.61 7.54 14.09
N TRP A 139 1.69 8.29 12.99
CA TRP A 139 0.76 8.10 11.88
C TRP A 139 0.92 6.75 11.18
N SER A 140 2.15 6.23 11.09
CA SER A 140 2.42 4.90 10.54
C SER A 140 1.75 3.80 11.38
N LEU A 141 1.80 3.89 12.71
CA LEU A 141 1.09 2.98 13.61
C LEU A 141 -0.43 3.01 13.40
N ILE A 142 -1.01 4.21 13.30
CA ILE A 142 -2.44 4.38 13.05
C ILE A 142 -2.82 3.77 11.70
N LEU A 143 -2.03 4.05 10.65
CA LEU A 143 -2.28 3.51 9.32
C LEU A 143 -2.15 2.00 9.26
N GLN A 144 -1.18 1.42 9.95
CA GLN A 144 -1.07 -0.02 10.08
C GLN A 144 -2.37 -0.65 10.58
N ILE A 145 -2.95 -0.10 11.65
CA ILE A 145 -4.23 -0.58 12.19
C ILE A 145 -5.37 -0.39 11.18
N ILE A 146 -5.47 0.80 10.57
CA ILE A 146 -6.52 1.11 9.58
C ILE A 146 -6.47 0.16 8.37
N VAL A 147 -5.27 -0.17 7.88
CA VAL A 147 -5.09 -1.11 6.76
C VAL A 147 -5.34 -2.56 7.19
N LEU A 148 -4.98 -2.92 8.41
CA LEU A 148 -5.10 -4.28 8.90
C LEU A 148 -6.57 -4.70 9.10
N ILE A 149 -7.43 -3.80 9.58
CA ILE A 149 -8.86 -4.08 9.82
C ILE A 149 -9.57 -4.68 8.59
N PRO A 150 -9.62 -4.01 7.42
CA PRO A 150 -10.33 -4.54 6.25
C PRO A 150 -9.67 -5.81 5.70
N LEU A 151 -8.34 -5.94 5.80
CA LEU A 151 -7.62 -7.12 5.35
C LEU A 151 -7.96 -8.35 6.21
N VAL A 152 -7.91 -8.21 7.54
CA VAL A 152 -8.25 -9.29 8.48
C VAL A 152 -9.74 -9.63 8.40
N ALA A 153 -10.62 -8.63 8.33
CA ALA A 153 -12.06 -8.84 8.13
C ALA A 153 -12.34 -9.63 6.84
N SER A 154 -11.56 -9.39 5.78
CA SER A 154 -11.66 -10.14 4.53
C SER A 154 -11.16 -11.58 4.67
N ILE A 155 -10.05 -11.81 5.37
CA ILE A 155 -9.50 -13.16 5.61
C ILE A 155 -10.52 -14.06 6.31
N TYR A 156 -11.18 -13.56 7.35
CA TYR A 156 -12.16 -14.34 8.11
C TYR A 156 -13.45 -14.66 7.35
N LYS A 157 -13.68 -14.01 6.22
CA LYS A 157 -14.87 -14.24 5.39
C LYS A 157 -14.72 -15.42 4.43
N PHE A 158 -13.48 -15.88 4.20
CA PHE A 158 -13.25 -17.10 3.44
C PHE A 158 -13.69 -18.33 4.23
N ASN A 159 -14.45 -19.22 3.58
CA ASN A 159 -14.92 -20.48 4.17
C ASN A 159 -13.79 -21.53 4.18
N VAL A 160 -12.79 -21.30 5.01
CA VAL A 160 -11.65 -22.22 5.23
C VAL A 160 -11.54 -22.54 6.72
N ASN A 161 -10.81 -23.61 7.03
CA ASN A 161 -10.57 -24.02 8.42
C ASN A 161 -9.88 -22.89 9.22
N SER A 162 -10.27 -22.72 10.49
CA SER A 162 -9.69 -21.75 11.42
C SER A 162 -8.17 -21.81 11.53
N PHE A 163 -7.56 -22.98 11.30
CA PHE A 163 -6.09 -23.11 11.24
C PHE A 163 -5.47 -22.22 10.15
N TYR A 164 -6.10 -22.11 8.97
CA TYR A 164 -5.63 -21.26 7.89
C TYR A 164 -5.82 -19.77 8.21
N HIS A 165 -6.92 -19.39 8.86
CA HIS A 165 -7.12 -18.02 9.32
C HIS A 165 -6.04 -17.62 10.33
N ALA A 166 -5.78 -18.46 11.34
CA ALA A 166 -4.76 -18.22 12.34
C ALA A 166 -3.36 -18.08 11.71
N THR A 167 -3.03 -18.96 10.76
CA THR A 167 -1.75 -18.90 10.03
C THR A 167 -1.62 -17.60 9.23
N ALA A 168 -2.65 -17.20 8.48
CA ALA A 168 -2.63 -15.97 7.69
C ALA A 168 -2.47 -14.72 8.58
N VAL A 169 -3.20 -14.65 9.69
CA VAL A 169 -3.11 -13.54 10.64
C VAL A 169 -1.75 -13.50 11.34
N ALA A 170 -1.18 -14.66 11.71
CA ALA A 170 0.15 -14.73 12.31
C ALA A 170 1.24 -14.24 11.36
N VAL A 171 1.17 -14.62 10.07
CA VAL A 171 2.10 -14.14 9.04
C VAL A 171 1.99 -12.62 8.85
N LEU A 172 0.77 -12.08 8.80
CA LEU A 172 0.56 -10.62 8.72
C LEU A 172 1.13 -9.92 9.96
N ALA A 173 0.85 -10.42 11.16
CA ALA A 173 1.37 -9.84 12.41
C ALA A 173 2.90 -9.84 12.46
N PHE A 174 3.55 -10.90 11.98
CA PHE A 174 5.00 -10.98 11.86
C PHE A 174 5.55 -9.88 10.95
N PHE A 175 4.98 -9.72 9.76
CA PHE A 175 5.40 -8.69 8.80
C PHE A 175 5.18 -7.26 9.29
N TYR A 176 4.05 -7.00 9.96
CA TYR A 176 3.79 -5.72 10.59
C TYR A 176 4.77 -5.43 11.72
N SER A 177 5.15 -6.44 12.50
CA SER A 177 6.15 -6.30 13.55
C SER A 177 7.53 -5.94 12.96
N LEU A 178 7.93 -6.57 11.86
CA LEU A 178 9.17 -6.21 11.15
C LEU A 178 9.13 -4.77 10.62
N TYR A 179 8.01 -4.35 10.04
CA TYR A 179 7.82 -2.99 9.57
C TYR A 179 7.87 -1.98 10.73
N GLN A 180 7.29 -2.32 11.89
CA GLN A 180 7.34 -1.48 13.07
C GLN A 180 8.77 -1.29 13.60
N ILE A 181 9.58 -2.35 13.61
CA ILE A 181 11.00 -2.27 13.98
C ILE A 181 11.74 -1.34 13.01
N TRP A 182 11.46 -1.42 11.71
CA TRP A 182 12.08 -0.53 10.72
C TRP A 182 11.70 0.94 10.95
N VAL A 183 10.41 1.21 11.17
CA VAL A 183 9.87 2.58 11.39
C VAL A 183 10.39 3.21 12.68
N THR A 184 10.74 2.43 13.71
CA THR A 184 11.15 2.93 15.03
C THR A 184 12.66 2.85 15.28
N ARG A 185 13.45 2.54 14.26
CA ARG A 185 14.89 2.28 14.39
C ARG A 185 15.72 3.52 14.75
N TYR A 186 15.29 4.69 14.29
CA TYR A 186 15.95 5.98 14.50
C TYR A 186 15.27 6.76 15.63
#